data_AF-A0A1F5F702-F1
#
_entry.id   AF-A0A1F5F702-F1
#
_cell.length_a   1.000
_cell.length_b   1.000
_cell.length_c   1.000
_cell.angle_alpha   90.00
_cell.angle_beta   90.00
_cell.angle_gamma   90.00
#
_symmetry.space_group_name_H-M   'P 1'
#
loop_
_entity.id
_entity.type
_entity.pdbx_description
1 polymer ?
#
loop_
_entity_poly.entity_id
_entity_poly.type
_entity_poly.pdbx_seq_one_letter_code
_entity_poly.pdbx_strand_id
1 'polypeptide(L)'
;MATEFALGAALAGHSSVVFMKSVGLNVASDAVVQLPLYDLPGGMVVIVGDDPAAYSSQNEQDNRHFPRMAYLPMLEPSDAPEAKAMLKWAVSKAREHRTAVLIRVTTRVCHATMEVELGPVPEDLPGPEGVPRLTQVPIARDFLAMKRRALERLDAFEKYAEEGPWNRVVEATGEDIGFGIITGGAAYLGTRTALDLLGRGADIFKLGLSYPLPRKKLVEFCKTRGEVLVIEELDPVVETELKALAYEEGLATKITGLGKKLRAGDGTFDAHLGELDPGRLVEFLAKKLGREYPLEVLDLADKAPARLPQLCPGCGHRSAVYGTKMAVGLRGHPQADIGCHTMSYFPPYELGESLVCMGAGPSVAQGVGHVLPEGKVTSFLGDSTFFHAGIPGLINAVWNDHNVTVLLMDNEITAMTGHQPNPGSGRNRENPRPAMEPKAILSAIGVPYIEEVEAWDIKAVREAVRKGLEFDGPAVVILKHPCMLYTTRAWKREGKMPPPYRVNKDRCKLKKTCIKYFCCPAFYFEDDGGVQINPELCIGCGCCAQVCPVGAIEQDLAYTRAY
;
A
#
# COMPACT_ATOMS: atom_id res chain seq x y z
N MET A 1 2.43 -17.50 -6.73
CA MET A 1 1.91 -16.39 -5.90
C MET A 1 0.42 -16.19 -6.21
N ALA A 2 -0.22 -15.09 -5.78
CA ALA A 2 -1.67 -14.88 -5.93
C ALA A 2 -2.12 -14.71 -7.39
N THR A 3 -1.32 -14.02 -8.21
CA THR A 3 -1.63 -13.79 -9.63
C THR A 3 -1.63 -15.09 -10.43
N GLU A 4 -0.66 -15.98 -10.21
CA GLU A 4 -0.58 -17.28 -10.89
C GLU A 4 -1.70 -18.22 -10.43
N PHE A 5 -2.11 -18.13 -9.15
CA PHE A 5 -3.29 -18.86 -8.67
C PHE A 5 -4.57 -18.40 -9.37
N ALA A 6 -4.77 -17.08 -9.47
CA ALA A 6 -5.90 -16.50 -10.20
C ALA A 6 -5.85 -16.86 -11.70
N LEU A 7 -4.68 -16.79 -12.33
CA LEU A 7 -4.46 -17.26 -13.70
C LEU A 7 -4.85 -18.74 -13.85
N GLY A 8 -4.43 -19.61 -12.93
CA GLY A 8 -4.80 -21.03 -12.94
C GLY A 8 -6.32 -21.25 -12.86
N ALA A 9 -7.01 -20.49 -12.01
CA ALA A 9 -8.47 -20.51 -11.94
C ALA A 9 -9.13 -20.01 -13.24
N ALA A 10 -8.62 -18.92 -13.82
CA ALA A 10 -9.10 -18.37 -15.08
C ALA A 10 -8.91 -19.33 -16.26
N LEU A 11 -7.75 -20.01 -16.33
CA LEU A 11 -7.47 -21.07 -17.30
C LEU A 11 -8.41 -22.26 -17.15
N ALA A 12 -8.80 -22.58 -15.91
CA ALA A 12 -9.76 -23.63 -15.62
C ALA A 12 -11.22 -23.24 -15.95
N GLY A 13 -11.51 -21.98 -16.29
CA GLY A 13 -12.86 -21.51 -16.63
C GLY A 13 -13.59 -20.72 -15.55
N HIS A 14 -12.98 -20.57 -14.37
CA HIS A 14 -13.55 -19.78 -13.29
C HIS A 14 -13.15 -18.31 -13.39
N SER A 15 -14.09 -17.39 -13.18
CA SER A 15 -13.76 -15.99 -12.96
C SER A 15 -12.84 -15.86 -11.76
N SER A 16 -11.77 -15.10 -11.91
CA SER A 16 -10.83 -14.85 -10.84
C SER A 16 -10.55 -13.36 -10.70
N VAL A 17 -10.27 -12.97 -9.46
CA VAL A 17 -9.84 -11.61 -9.12
C VAL A 17 -8.63 -11.73 -8.23
N VAL A 18 -7.59 -10.95 -8.54
CA VAL A 18 -6.47 -10.69 -7.63
C VAL A 18 -6.43 -9.21 -7.32
N PHE A 19 -6.10 -8.86 -6.08
CA PHE A 19 -5.96 -7.48 -5.66
C PHE A 19 -4.64 -7.30 -4.91
N MET A 20 -3.97 -6.17 -5.14
CA MET A 20 -2.69 -5.86 -4.54
C MET A 20 -2.47 -4.34 -4.52
N LYS A 21 -1.50 -3.89 -3.72
CA LYS A 21 -1.00 -2.51 -3.78
C LYS A 21 -0.12 -2.32 -5.01
N SER A 22 0.20 -1.07 -5.35
CA SER A 22 1.04 -0.69 -6.49
C SER A 22 2.32 -1.54 -6.62
N VAL A 23 3.08 -1.68 -5.54
CA VAL A 23 4.33 -2.45 -5.50
C VAL A 23 4.14 -3.96 -5.59
N GLY A 24 2.95 -4.47 -5.20
CA GLY A 24 2.60 -5.86 -5.40
C GLY A 24 2.52 -6.21 -6.88
N LEU A 25 2.14 -5.25 -7.73
CA LEU A 25 2.14 -5.43 -9.18
C LEU A 25 3.56 -5.55 -9.75
N ASN A 26 4.55 -4.89 -9.14
CA ASN A 26 5.96 -5.06 -9.52
C ASN A 26 6.41 -6.51 -9.28
N VAL A 27 6.03 -7.11 -8.15
CA VAL A 27 6.34 -8.51 -7.84
C VAL A 27 5.58 -9.46 -8.78
N ALA A 28 4.32 -9.15 -9.07
CA ALA A 28 3.49 -9.93 -9.99
C ALA A 28 3.80 -9.69 -11.48
N SER A 29 4.71 -8.77 -11.82
CA SER A 29 4.89 -8.26 -13.18
C SER A 29 5.23 -9.36 -14.17
N ASP A 30 6.09 -10.30 -13.80
CA ASP A 30 6.48 -11.45 -14.65
C ASP A 30 5.26 -12.29 -15.06
N ALA A 31 4.30 -12.49 -14.16
CA ALA A 31 3.04 -13.15 -14.47
C ALA A 31 2.07 -12.24 -15.24
N VAL A 32 1.95 -10.96 -14.86
CA VAL A 32 0.98 -10.01 -15.44
C VAL A 32 1.25 -9.73 -16.90
N VAL A 33 2.51 -9.55 -17.31
CA VAL A 33 2.86 -9.28 -18.73
C VAL A 33 2.56 -10.46 -19.64
N GLN A 34 2.36 -11.66 -19.08
CA GLN A 34 2.06 -12.88 -19.83
C GLN A 34 0.56 -13.11 -19.99
N LEU A 35 -0.28 -12.62 -19.07
CA LEU A 35 -1.75 -12.75 -19.09
C LEU A 35 -2.41 -12.50 -20.46
N PRO A 36 -2.10 -11.43 -21.23
CA PRO A 36 -2.73 -11.18 -22.53
C PRO A 36 -2.54 -12.32 -23.54
N LEU A 37 -1.44 -13.07 -23.45
CA LEU A 37 -1.07 -14.12 -24.40
C LEU A 37 -1.91 -15.40 -24.21
N TYR A 38 -2.39 -15.62 -22.98
CA TYR A 38 -3.21 -16.78 -22.63
C TYR A 38 -4.65 -16.57 -23.03
N ASP A 39 -5.33 -17.68 -23.30
CA ASP A 39 -6.78 -17.69 -23.51
C ASP A 39 -7.44 -18.01 -22.18
N LEU A 40 -8.10 -17.03 -21.58
CA LEU A 40 -8.61 -17.09 -20.21
C LEU A 40 -10.12 -17.31 -20.22
N PRO A 41 -10.63 -18.55 -20.39
CA PRO A 41 -12.07 -18.83 -20.45
C PRO A 41 -12.85 -18.26 -19.28
N GLY A 42 -12.25 -18.27 -18.09
CA GLY A 42 -12.86 -17.72 -16.89
C GLY A 42 -12.83 -16.20 -16.81
N GLY A 43 -12.01 -15.53 -17.61
CA GLY A 43 -11.70 -14.11 -17.42
C GLY A 43 -10.95 -13.84 -16.11
N MET A 44 -10.16 -12.78 -16.09
CA MET A 44 -9.40 -12.38 -14.90
C MET A 44 -9.48 -10.87 -14.68
N VAL A 45 -9.59 -10.44 -13.43
CA VAL A 45 -9.46 -9.03 -13.05
C VAL A 45 -8.29 -8.85 -12.10
N VAL A 46 -7.47 -7.83 -12.37
CA VAL A 46 -6.36 -7.41 -11.52
C VAL A 46 -6.67 -6.04 -10.95
N ILE A 47 -6.94 -5.95 -9.65
CA ILE A 47 -7.18 -4.68 -8.96
C ILE A 47 -5.85 -4.19 -8.36
N VAL A 48 -5.42 -3.00 -8.75
CA VAL A 48 -4.19 -2.38 -8.26
C VAL A 48 -4.50 -1.10 -7.50
N GLY A 49 -4.03 -1.03 -6.25
CA GLY A 49 -4.15 0.15 -5.38
C GLY A 49 -2.90 1.01 -5.47
N ASP A 50 -2.97 2.10 -6.24
CA ASP A 50 -1.94 3.12 -6.30
C ASP A 50 -2.04 4.07 -5.09
N ASP A 51 -0.89 4.56 -4.63
CA ASP A 51 -0.78 5.37 -3.41
C ASP A 51 0.02 6.66 -3.70
N PRO A 52 -0.56 7.63 -4.44
CA PRO A 52 0.00 8.96 -4.54
C PRO A 52 0.30 9.54 -3.15
N ALA A 53 1.40 10.26 -3.02
CA ALA A 53 2.08 10.70 -1.80
C ALA A 53 2.66 9.59 -0.90
N ALA A 54 2.61 8.33 -1.33
CA ALA A 54 3.16 7.18 -0.62
C ALA A 54 2.77 7.13 0.87
N TYR A 55 1.50 7.43 1.20
CA TYR A 55 1.01 7.51 2.59
C TYR A 55 1.31 6.25 3.41
N SER A 56 1.31 5.09 2.76
CA SER A 56 1.61 3.81 3.40
C SER A 56 2.45 2.89 2.49
N SER A 57 3.16 3.46 1.52
CA SER A 57 4.04 2.76 0.58
C SER A 57 5.47 3.26 0.76
N GLN A 58 6.44 2.48 0.30
CA GLN A 58 7.82 2.91 0.26
C GLN A 58 8.18 3.72 -0.98
N ASN A 59 7.33 3.70 -2.02
CA ASN A 59 7.46 4.54 -3.20
C ASN A 59 6.10 5.08 -3.67
N GLU A 60 6.17 6.10 -4.52
CA GLU A 60 5.08 6.62 -5.34
C GLU A 60 5.36 6.18 -6.78
N GLN A 61 4.38 5.57 -7.46
CA GLN A 61 4.51 5.12 -8.84
C GLN A 61 3.16 5.13 -9.56
N ASP A 62 3.20 5.31 -10.87
CA ASP A 62 2.03 5.28 -11.73
C ASP A 62 1.91 3.93 -12.46
N ASN A 63 0.91 3.13 -12.08
CA ASN A 63 0.74 1.82 -12.71
C ASN A 63 0.02 1.85 -14.06
N ARG A 64 -0.30 3.03 -14.61
CA ARG A 64 -0.77 3.15 -16.00
C ARG A 64 0.31 2.74 -17.02
N HIS A 65 1.57 2.59 -16.63
CA HIS A 65 2.62 2.02 -17.51
C HIS A 65 2.50 0.50 -17.73
N PHE A 66 2.01 -0.27 -16.75
CA PHE A 66 1.82 -1.72 -16.88
C PHE A 66 0.86 -2.16 -18.00
N PRO A 67 -0.36 -1.62 -18.13
CA PRO A 67 -1.29 -2.05 -19.17
C PRO A 67 -0.74 -1.82 -20.59
N ARG A 68 0.11 -0.80 -20.78
CA ARG A 68 0.80 -0.51 -22.05
C ARG A 68 1.86 -1.55 -22.38
N MET A 69 2.67 -1.91 -21.39
CA MET A 69 3.67 -2.96 -21.53
C MET A 69 3.02 -4.34 -21.74
N ALA A 70 1.90 -4.60 -21.05
CA ALA A 70 1.22 -5.89 -21.03
C ALA A 70 0.08 -6.01 -22.05
N TYR A 71 -0.25 -4.98 -22.85
CA TYR A 71 -1.41 -5.03 -23.77
C TYR A 71 -2.74 -5.40 -23.08
N LEU A 72 -2.98 -4.89 -21.87
CA LEU A 72 -4.18 -5.18 -21.09
C LEU A 72 -5.02 -3.93 -20.87
N PRO A 73 -6.35 -3.98 -21.00
CA PRO A 73 -7.21 -2.84 -20.72
C PRO A 73 -7.18 -2.42 -19.24
N MET A 74 -7.35 -1.13 -18.95
CA MET A 74 -7.38 -0.56 -17.61
C MET A 74 -8.58 0.35 -17.39
N LEU A 75 -9.29 0.11 -16.29
CA LEU A 75 -10.36 0.95 -15.76
C LEU A 75 -9.86 1.78 -14.57
N GLU A 76 -10.40 2.98 -14.41
CA GLU A 76 -10.09 3.93 -13.33
C GLU A 76 -11.37 4.53 -12.74
N PRO A 77 -12.02 3.86 -11.76
CA PRO A 77 -13.17 4.43 -11.08
C PRO A 77 -12.79 5.65 -10.26
N SER A 78 -13.69 6.62 -10.18
CA SER A 78 -13.55 7.82 -9.37
C SER A 78 -14.08 7.67 -7.94
N ASP A 79 -14.99 6.74 -7.72
CA ASP A 79 -15.70 6.56 -6.45
C ASP A 79 -16.11 5.10 -6.17
N ALA A 80 -16.68 4.85 -4.99
CA ALA A 80 -17.08 3.50 -4.57
C ALA A 80 -18.24 2.90 -5.40
N PRO A 81 -19.34 3.63 -5.72
CA PRO A 81 -20.37 3.13 -6.64
C PRO A 81 -19.83 2.75 -8.02
N GLU A 82 -18.98 3.58 -8.61
CA GLU A 82 -18.38 3.32 -9.92
C GLU A 82 -17.41 2.15 -9.86
N ALA A 83 -16.58 2.03 -8.81
CA ALA A 83 -15.69 0.90 -8.62
C ALA A 83 -16.45 -0.43 -8.59
N LYS A 84 -17.60 -0.48 -7.90
CA LYS A 84 -18.49 -1.65 -7.90
C LYS A 84 -19.01 -1.96 -9.32
N ALA A 85 -19.51 -0.94 -10.03
CA ALA A 85 -20.09 -1.12 -11.36
C ALA A 85 -19.04 -1.56 -12.39
N MET A 86 -17.86 -0.93 -12.36
CA MET A 86 -16.72 -1.26 -13.21
C MET A 86 -16.18 -2.66 -12.92
N LEU A 87 -16.14 -3.12 -11.67
CA LEU A 87 -15.74 -4.50 -11.35
C LEU A 87 -16.68 -5.53 -12.00
N LYS A 88 -18.00 -5.35 -11.86
CA LYS A 88 -18.98 -6.25 -12.49
C LYS A 88 -18.82 -6.27 -14.01
N TRP A 89 -18.62 -5.10 -14.61
CA TRP A 89 -18.39 -4.97 -16.04
C TRP A 89 -17.08 -5.61 -16.49
N ALA A 90 -15.99 -5.38 -15.75
CA ALA A 90 -14.67 -5.94 -16.03
C ALA A 90 -14.69 -7.47 -16.01
N VAL A 91 -15.34 -8.09 -15.00
CA VAL A 91 -15.49 -9.55 -14.93
C VAL A 91 -16.25 -10.08 -16.15
N SER A 92 -17.33 -9.41 -16.55
CA SER A 92 -18.12 -9.79 -17.72
C SER A 92 -17.30 -9.71 -19.01
N LYS A 93 -16.60 -8.59 -19.24
CA LYS A 93 -15.79 -8.38 -20.45
C LYS A 93 -14.52 -9.22 -20.50
N ALA A 94 -13.89 -9.45 -19.35
CA ALA A 94 -12.76 -10.36 -19.23
C ALA A 94 -13.14 -11.78 -19.67
N ARG A 95 -14.35 -12.25 -19.30
CA ARG A 95 -14.90 -13.54 -19.76
C ARG A 95 -15.22 -13.55 -21.24
N GLU A 96 -15.96 -12.54 -21.71
CA GLU A 96 -16.38 -12.41 -23.10
C GLU A 96 -15.17 -12.46 -24.05
N HIS A 97 -14.12 -11.70 -23.74
CA HIS A 97 -12.91 -11.60 -24.54
C HIS A 97 -11.82 -12.59 -24.14
N ARG A 98 -12.08 -13.41 -23.11
CA ARG A 98 -11.18 -14.43 -22.58
C ARG A 98 -9.78 -13.89 -22.28
N THR A 99 -9.75 -12.76 -21.57
CA THR A 99 -8.55 -11.95 -21.27
C THR A 99 -8.53 -11.49 -19.80
N ALA A 100 -7.48 -10.76 -19.42
CA ALA A 100 -7.41 -10.05 -18.15
C ALA A 100 -7.76 -8.56 -18.30
N VAL A 101 -8.27 -7.94 -17.24
CA VAL A 101 -8.58 -6.50 -17.17
C VAL A 101 -8.01 -5.91 -15.89
N LEU A 102 -7.33 -4.76 -15.97
CA LEU A 102 -6.85 -4.02 -14.81
C LEU A 102 -7.91 -3.04 -14.31
N ILE A 103 -8.00 -2.89 -12.99
CA ILE A 103 -8.73 -1.80 -12.35
C ILE A 103 -7.76 -1.08 -11.42
N ARG A 104 -7.43 0.18 -11.72
CA ARG A 104 -6.59 1.02 -10.89
C ARG A 104 -7.48 1.85 -9.96
N VAL A 105 -7.22 1.75 -8.67
CA VAL A 105 -7.85 2.56 -7.62
C VAL A 105 -6.77 3.32 -6.87
N THR A 106 -7.04 4.53 -6.42
CA THR A 106 -6.11 5.32 -5.59
C THR A 106 -6.57 5.39 -4.14
N THR A 107 -5.70 5.88 -3.25
CA THR A 107 -5.97 6.04 -1.82
C THR A 107 -7.32 6.71 -1.53
N ARG A 108 -7.71 7.76 -2.27
CA ARG A 108 -9.01 8.43 -2.05
C ARG A 108 -10.22 7.59 -2.42
N VAL A 109 -10.13 6.82 -3.50
CA VAL A 109 -11.21 5.90 -3.86
C VAL A 109 -11.38 4.82 -2.78
N CYS A 110 -10.27 4.33 -2.22
CA CYS A 110 -10.27 3.26 -1.22
C CYS A 110 -10.66 3.73 0.20
N HIS A 111 -10.36 4.98 0.55
CA HIS A 111 -10.60 5.54 1.88
C HIS A 111 -11.85 6.43 1.97
N ALA A 112 -12.57 6.65 0.86
CA ALA A 112 -13.85 7.35 0.87
C ALA A 112 -14.98 6.44 1.38
N THR A 113 -15.97 7.07 2.02
CA THR A 113 -17.22 6.42 2.44
C THR A 113 -18.36 7.01 1.62
N MET A 114 -19.15 6.14 0.99
CA MET A 114 -20.33 6.54 0.22
C MET A 114 -21.45 5.51 0.39
N GLU A 115 -22.68 5.95 0.20
CA GLU A 115 -23.82 5.04 0.08
C GLU A 115 -23.69 4.23 -1.22
N VAL A 116 -23.89 2.91 -1.11
CA VAL A 116 -23.81 1.99 -2.25
C VAL A 116 -25.02 1.07 -2.19
N GLU A 117 -25.84 1.11 -3.24
CA GLU A 117 -26.98 0.20 -3.36
C GLU A 117 -26.49 -1.23 -3.64
N LEU A 118 -26.79 -2.17 -2.75
CA LEU A 118 -26.44 -3.58 -2.90
C LEU A 118 -27.44 -4.30 -3.82
N GLY A 119 -27.20 -4.25 -5.14
CA GLY A 119 -27.92 -5.10 -6.11
C GLY A 119 -27.63 -6.62 -5.96
N PRO A 120 -28.37 -7.49 -6.68
CA PRO A 120 -28.26 -8.94 -6.55
C PRO A 120 -26.87 -9.47 -6.94
N VAL A 121 -26.42 -10.51 -6.23
CA VAL A 121 -25.25 -11.32 -6.59
C VAL A 121 -25.73 -12.39 -7.56
N PRO A 122 -25.13 -12.52 -8.76
CA PRO A 122 -25.48 -13.61 -9.67
C PRO A 122 -25.25 -14.96 -8.99
N GLU A 123 -26.28 -15.82 -8.95
CA GLU A 123 -26.20 -17.15 -8.35
C GLU A 123 -25.42 -18.13 -9.25
N ASP A 124 -25.56 -17.99 -10.57
CA ASP A 124 -24.86 -18.79 -11.57
C ASP A 124 -23.74 -17.98 -12.23
N LEU A 125 -22.53 -18.06 -11.67
CA LEU A 125 -21.32 -17.72 -12.42
C LEU A 125 -20.95 -18.92 -13.28
N PRO A 126 -20.71 -18.78 -14.60
CA PRO A 126 -20.52 -19.94 -15.44
C PRO A 126 -19.26 -20.70 -15.00
N GLY A 127 -19.48 -21.97 -14.65
CA GLY A 127 -18.44 -22.88 -14.17
C GLY A 127 -17.48 -23.33 -15.27
N PRO A 128 -16.61 -24.29 -14.97
CA PRO A 128 -15.60 -24.81 -15.91
C PRO A 128 -16.20 -25.73 -16.99
N GLU A 129 -17.51 -25.97 -16.94
CA GLU A 129 -18.23 -26.90 -17.80
C GLU A 129 -18.13 -26.47 -19.27
N GLY A 130 -17.71 -27.39 -20.13
CA GLY A 130 -17.53 -27.12 -21.56
C GLY A 130 -16.29 -26.30 -21.92
N VAL A 131 -15.44 -25.95 -20.95
CA VAL A 131 -14.18 -25.23 -21.23
C VAL A 131 -13.13 -26.21 -21.76
N PRO A 132 -12.69 -26.08 -23.03
CA PRO A 132 -11.66 -26.97 -23.58
C PRO A 132 -10.32 -26.72 -22.90
N ARG A 133 -9.61 -27.80 -22.54
CA ARG A 133 -8.21 -27.68 -22.10
C ARG A 133 -7.35 -27.35 -23.31
N LEU A 134 -6.93 -26.10 -23.42
CA LEU A 134 -6.03 -25.65 -24.46
C LEU A 134 -4.59 -25.76 -23.98
N THR A 135 -3.72 -26.31 -24.83
CA THR A 135 -2.27 -26.21 -24.61
C THR A 135 -1.84 -24.81 -25.06
N GLN A 136 -1.33 -24.01 -24.12
CA GLN A 136 -0.94 -22.63 -24.36
C GLN A 136 0.46 -22.41 -23.84
N VAL A 137 1.45 -22.53 -24.72
CA VAL A 137 2.85 -22.41 -24.35
C VAL A 137 3.45 -21.29 -25.21
N PRO A 138 3.90 -20.17 -24.61
CA PRO A 138 4.44 -19.02 -25.35
C PRO A 138 5.88 -19.28 -25.82
N ILE A 139 6.09 -20.36 -26.58
CA ILE A 139 7.33 -20.66 -27.28
C ILE A 139 7.34 -20.02 -28.67
N ALA A 140 8.52 -19.90 -29.29
CA ALA A 140 8.72 -19.23 -30.57
C ALA A 140 7.69 -19.61 -31.66
N ARG A 141 7.30 -20.90 -31.74
CA ARG A 141 6.31 -21.40 -32.71
C ARG A 141 4.92 -20.76 -32.53
N ASP A 142 4.45 -20.67 -31.29
CA ASP A 142 3.05 -20.32 -30.97
C ASP A 142 2.90 -18.86 -30.52
N PHE A 143 4.01 -18.22 -30.12
CA PHE A 143 4.05 -16.88 -29.53
C PHE A 143 3.40 -15.81 -30.42
N LEU A 144 3.73 -15.76 -31.71
CA LEU A 144 3.18 -14.71 -32.59
C LEU A 144 1.66 -14.81 -32.74
N ALA A 145 1.11 -16.03 -32.78
CA ALA A 145 -0.34 -16.23 -32.80
C ALA A 145 -0.99 -15.84 -31.47
N MET A 146 -0.34 -16.14 -30.33
CA MET A 146 -0.80 -15.70 -29.01
C MET A 146 -0.79 -14.18 -28.90
N LYS A 147 0.29 -13.52 -29.33
CA LYS A 147 0.41 -12.05 -29.34
C LYS A 147 -0.61 -11.40 -30.27
N ARG A 148 -0.90 -11.98 -31.44
CA ARG A 148 -1.95 -11.45 -32.31
C ARG A 148 -3.32 -11.45 -31.62
N ARG A 149 -3.69 -12.55 -30.97
CA ARG A 149 -4.94 -12.63 -30.20
C ARG A 149 -4.98 -11.62 -29.05
N ALA A 150 -3.86 -11.40 -28.37
CA ALA A 150 -3.75 -10.37 -27.33
C ALA A 150 -4.11 -8.99 -27.88
N LEU A 151 -3.57 -8.62 -29.03
CA LEU A 151 -3.84 -7.32 -29.68
C LEU A 151 -5.29 -7.23 -30.15
N GLU A 152 -5.82 -8.27 -30.81
CA GLU A 152 -7.23 -8.31 -31.25
C GLU A 152 -8.22 -8.13 -30.07
N ARG A 153 -7.87 -8.66 -28.89
CA ARG A 153 -8.65 -8.45 -27.66
C ARG A 153 -8.54 -7.03 -27.16
N LEU A 154 -7.34 -6.44 -27.18
CA LEU A 154 -7.15 -5.05 -26.79
C LEU A 154 -7.94 -4.10 -27.70
N ASP A 155 -7.96 -4.37 -29.01
CA ASP A 155 -8.75 -3.62 -30.01
C ASP A 155 -10.26 -3.71 -29.69
N ALA A 156 -10.74 -4.86 -29.20
CA ALA A 156 -12.13 -4.99 -28.76
C ALA A 156 -12.45 -4.09 -27.54
N PHE A 157 -11.48 -3.84 -26.67
CA PHE A 157 -11.63 -2.88 -25.57
C PHE A 157 -11.52 -1.43 -26.03
N GLU A 158 -10.80 -1.13 -27.11
CA GLU A 158 -10.84 0.21 -27.74
C GLU A 158 -12.27 0.53 -28.19
N LYS A 159 -12.98 -0.43 -28.79
CA LYS A 159 -14.40 -0.24 -29.11
C LYS A 159 -15.25 0.09 -27.86
N TYR A 160 -14.99 -0.55 -26.72
CA TYR A 160 -15.68 -0.18 -25.47
C TYR A 160 -15.24 1.17 -24.91
N ALA A 161 -13.99 1.59 -25.14
CA ALA A 161 -13.55 2.94 -24.82
C ALA A 161 -14.39 3.97 -25.58
N GLU A 162 -14.62 3.72 -26.87
CA GLU A 162 -15.35 4.61 -27.77
C GLU A 162 -16.86 4.59 -27.52
N GLU A 163 -17.48 3.42 -27.36
CA GLU A 163 -18.95 3.31 -27.34
C GLU A 163 -19.51 3.13 -25.92
N GLY A 164 -18.68 2.72 -24.96
CA GLY A 164 -19.10 2.38 -23.61
C GLY A 164 -19.43 3.60 -22.72
N PRO A 165 -20.03 3.34 -21.55
CA PRO A 165 -20.51 4.40 -20.64
C PRO A 165 -19.40 5.04 -19.78
N TRP A 166 -18.21 4.46 -19.78
CA TRP A 166 -17.12 4.83 -18.88
C TRP A 166 -16.40 6.11 -19.31
N ASN A 167 -16.27 6.32 -20.62
CA ASN A 167 -15.64 7.51 -21.19
C ASN A 167 -16.73 8.44 -21.74
N ARG A 168 -16.92 9.58 -21.09
CA ARG A 168 -18.03 10.50 -21.38
C ARG A 168 -17.69 11.94 -21.06
N VAL A 169 -18.34 12.87 -21.75
CA VAL A 169 -18.33 14.29 -21.36
C VAL A 169 -19.35 14.51 -20.24
N VAL A 170 -18.93 15.23 -19.21
CA VAL A 170 -19.75 15.66 -18.09
C VAL A 170 -19.63 17.18 -17.98
N GLU A 171 -20.76 17.86 -17.92
CA GLU A 171 -20.79 19.31 -17.76
C GLU A 171 -20.67 19.70 -16.29
N ALA A 172 -19.73 20.61 -15.99
CA ALA A 172 -19.70 21.33 -14.73
C ALA A 172 -20.46 22.66 -14.86
N THR A 173 -21.35 22.91 -13.91
CA THR A 173 -22.23 24.07 -13.89
C THR A 173 -21.50 25.30 -13.34
N GLY A 174 -21.64 26.44 -14.01
CA GLY A 174 -21.04 27.70 -13.57
C GLY A 174 -20.63 28.56 -14.77
N GLU A 175 -19.87 29.62 -14.51
CA GLU A 175 -19.31 30.46 -15.58
C GLU A 175 -18.21 29.68 -16.33
N ASP A 176 -18.35 29.47 -17.64
CA ASP A 176 -17.42 28.67 -18.46
C ASP A 176 -15.98 29.20 -18.34
N ILE A 177 -15.04 28.29 -18.08
CA ILE A 177 -13.60 28.58 -18.02
C ILE A 177 -12.95 28.80 -19.39
N GLY A 178 -13.64 28.46 -20.48
CA GLY A 178 -13.20 28.70 -21.86
C GLY A 178 -12.26 27.63 -22.44
N PHE A 179 -11.95 26.58 -21.70
CA PHE A 179 -11.17 25.41 -22.15
C PHE A 179 -11.79 24.11 -21.65
N GLY A 180 -11.56 23.01 -22.37
CA GLY A 180 -12.02 21.68 -21.96
C GLY A 180 -11.07 21.04 -20.94
N ILE A 181 -11.58 20.10 -20.15
CA ILE A 181 -10.76 19.32 -19.20
C ILE A 181 -10.86 17.83 -19.54
N ILE A 182 -9.73 17.10 -19.49
CA ILE A 182 -9.70 15.63 -19.57
C ILE A 182 -9.11 15.10 -18.26
N THR A 183 -9.82 14.21 -17.57
CA THR A 183 -9.37 13.66 -16.28
C THR A 183 -10.09 12.34 -15.97
N GLY A 184 -9.58 11.55 -15.02
CA GLY A 184 -10.16 10.27 -14.61
C GLY A 184 -9.83 9.94 -13.15
N GLY A 185 -10.31 8.81 -12.64
CA GLY A 185 -10.01 8.36 -11.27
C GLY A 185 -10.39 9.40 -10.21
N ALA A 186 -9.61 9.49 -9.12
CA ALA A 186 -9.86 10.44 -8.03
C ALA A 186 -9.69 11.91 -8.45
N ALA A 187 -8.79 12.20 -9.39
CA ALA A 187 -8.56 13.54 -9.91
C ALA A 187 -9.81 14.18 -10.53
N TYR A 188 -10.73 13.37 -11.07
CA TYR A 188 -12.04 13.84 -11.52
C TYR A 188 -12.86 14.49 -10.40
N LEU A 189 -12.94 13.84 -9.23
CA LEU A 189 -13.69 14.38 -8.08
C LEU A 189 -13.02 15.64 -7.56
N GLY A 190 -11.70 15.64 -7.44
CA GLY A 190 -10.95 16.84 -7.05
C GLY A 190 -11.18 18.01 -8.01
N THR A 191 -11.23 17.75 -9.32
CA THR A 191 -11.51 18.76 -10.35
C THR A 191 -12.92 19.34 -10.20
N ARG A 192 -13.91 18.47 -9.97
CA ARG A 192 -15.30 18.90 -9.72
C ARG A 192 -15.39 19.79 -8.50
N THR A 193 -14.81 19.37 -7.38
CA THR A 193 -14.78 20.17 -6.15
C THR A 193 -14.10 21.52 -6.40
N ALA A 194 -13.01 21.56 -7.17
CA ALA A 194 -12.31 22.79 -7.44
C ALA A 194 -13.12 23.78 -8.28
N LEU A 195 -13.80 23.29 -9.32
CA LEU A 195 -14.68 24.11 -10.16
C LEU A 195 -15.88 24.65 -9.35
N ASP A 196 -16.50 23.80 -8.53
CA ASP A 196 -17.64 24.19 -7.69
C ASP A 196 -17.23 25.31 -6.69
N LEU A 197 -16.07 25.18 -6.04
CA LEU A 197 -15.53 26.20 -5.13
C LEU A 197 -15.17 27.52 -5.81
N LEU A 198 -14.77 27.48 -7.09
CA LEU A 198 -14.46 28.68 -7.88
C LEU A 198 -15.69 29.30 -8.55
N GLY A 199 -16.85 28.65 -8.46
CA GLY A 199 -18.09 29.05 -9.15
C GLY A 199 -17.96 28.96 -10.68
N ARG A 200 -17.26 27.95 -11.18
CA ARG A 200 -16.87 27.81 -12.59
C ARG A 200 -17.45 26.56 -13.23
N GLY A 201 -17.75 26.66 -14.52
CA GLY A 201 -18.20 25.55 -15.36
C GLY A 201 -17.15 25.15 -16.39
N ALA A 202 -17.22 23.90 -16.85
CA ALA A 202 -16.34 23.36 -17.88
C ALA A 202 -16.94 22.08 -18.47
N ASP A 203 -16.64 21.77 -19.73
CA ASP A 203 -16.83 20.41 -20.22
C ASP A 203 -15.66 19.55 -19.75
N ILE A 204 -15.99 18.47 -19.04
CA ILE A 204 -15.02 17.51 -18.52
C ILE A 204 -15.19 16.20 -19.27
N PHE A 205 -14.21 15.82 -20.08
CA PHE A 205 -14.11 14.46 -20.59
C PHE A 205 -13.60 13.55 -19.46
N LYS A 206 -14.52 12.82 -18.83
CA LYS A 206 -14.22 11.85 -17.79
C LYS A 206 -13.75 10.55 -18.42
N LEU A 207 -12.52 10.14 -18.12
CA LEU A 207 -11.95 8.84 -18.44
C LEU A 207 -12.29 7.84 -17.34
N GLY A 208 -12.95 6.75 -17.72
CA GLY A 208 -13.20 5.59 -16.88
C GLY A 208 -12.53 4.31 -17.40
N LEU A 209 -12.37 4.17 -18.71
CA LEU A 209 -11.46 3.20 -19.34
C LEU A 209 -10.27 4.00 -19.89
N SER A 210 -9.17 4.01 -19.15
CA SER A 210 -7.99 4.86 -19.40
C SER A 210 -6.94 4.21 -20.28
N TYR A 211 -7.05 2.90 -20.52
CA TYR A 211 -6.31 2.21 -21.56
C TYR A 211 -7.13 1.05 -22.12
N PRO A 212 -7.23 0.89 -23.46
CA PRO A 212 -6.82 1.86 -24.47
C PRO A 212 -7.65 3.16 -24.39
N LEU A 213 -7.08 4.27 -24.86
CA LEU A 213 -7.77 5.56 -24.90
C LEU A 213 -8.85 5.60 -26.00
N PRO A 214 -9.97 6.31 -25.79
CA PRO A 214 -11.02 6.47 -26.81
C PRO A 214 -10.61 7.55 -27.82
N ARG A 215 -9.75 7.18 -28.77
CA ARG A 215 -9.10 8.09 -29.74
C ARG A 215 -10.10 8.99 -30.47
N LYS A 216 -11.19 8.44 -31.02
CA LYS A 216 -12.19 9.20 -31.81
C LYS A 216 -12.93 10.20 -30.93
N LYS A 217 -13.46 9.77 -29.79
CA LYS A 217 -14.13 10.67 -28.84
C LYS A 217 -13.20 11.79 -28.35
N LEU A 218 -11.93 11.49 -28.09
CA LEU A 218 -10.94 12.50 -27.68
C LEU A 218 -10.66 13.50 -28.80
N VAL A 219 -10.53 13.04 -30.05
CA VAL A 219 -10.38 13.90 -31.22
C VAL A 219 -11.59 14.81 -31.40
N GLU A 220 -12.81 14.27 -31.28
CA GLU A 220 -14.05 15.04 -31.35
C GLU A 220 -14.12 16.10 -30.25
N PHE A 221 -13.80 15.71 -29.00
CA PHE A 221 -13.76 16.62 -27.86
C PHE A 221 -12.71 17.74 -28.04
N CYS A 222 -11.52 17.40 -28.53
CA CYS A 222 -10.49 18.40 -28.82
C CYS A 222 -10.95 19.35 -29.92
N LYS A 223 -11.62 18.88 -30.98
CA LYS A 223 -12.11 19.74 -32.08
C LYS A 223 -13.14 20.78 -31.62
N THR A 224 -13.88 20.53 -30.54
CA THR A 224 -14.86 21.50 -30.02
C THR A 224 -14.24 22.56 -29.11
N ARG A 225 -12.96 22.42 -28.72
CA ARG A 225 -12.29 23.30 -27.75
C ARG A 225 -10.97 23.82 -28.30
N GLY A 226 -10.73 25.13 -28.20
CA GLY A 226 -9.45 25.73 -28.62
C GLY A 226 -8.27 25.34 -27.74
N GLU A 227 -8.53 25.10 -26.45
CA GLU A 227 -7.57 24.61 -25.47
C GLU A 227 -8.19 23.47 -24.65
N VAL A 228 -7.38 22.46 -24.34
CA VAL A 228 -7.72 21.35 -23.45
C VAL A 228 -6.64 21.18 -22.39
N LEU A 229 -7.07 21.05 -21.15
CA LEU A 229 -6.23 20.76 -19.99
C LEU A 229 -6.39 19.29 -19.58
N VAL A 230 -5.29 18.55 -19.56
CA VAL A 230 -5.24 17.19 -19.01
C VAL A 230 -4.86 17.27 -17.53
N ILE A 231 -5.72 16.73 -16.67
CA ILE A 231 -5.53 16.65 -15.22
C ILE A 231 -5.38 15.18 -14.86
N GLU A 232 -4.16 14.78 -14.56
CA GLU A 232 -3.79 13.43 -14.12
C GLU A 232 -2.72 13.49 -13.04
N GLU A 233 -2.65 12.45 -12.20
CA GLU A 233 -1.72 12.37 -11.08
C GLU A 233 -0.44 11.62 -11.49
N LEU A 234 0.71 12.02 -10.95
CA LEU A 234 2.01 11.37 -11.12
C LEU A 234 2.61 11.55 -12.50
N ASP A 235 2.29 10.67 -13.46
CA ASP A 235 2.91 10.71 -14.77
C ASP A 235 1.96 11.29 -15.83
N PRO A 236 2.49 12.04 -16.83
CA PRO A 236 1.69 12.65 -17.90
C PRO A 236 1.32 11.62 -18.98
N VAL A 237 0.73 10.51 -18.58
CA VAL A 237 0.46 9.34 -19.42
C VAL A 237 -0.61 9.65 -20.46
N VAL A 238 -1.75 10.19 -20.05
CA VAL A 238 -2.84 10.59 -20.95
C VAL A 238 -2.44 11.81 -21.76
N GLU A 239 -1.75 12.78 -21.14
CA GLU A 239 -1.26 13.98 -21.82
C GLU A 239 -0.33 13.62 -22.98
N THR A 240 0.61 12.71 -22.75
CA THR A 240 1.59 12.30 -23.77
C THR A 240 0.91 11.59 -24.94
N GLU A 241 0.01 10.65 -24.67
CA GLU A 241 -0.72 9.95 -25.73
C GLU A 241 -1.68 10.86 -26.49
N LEU A 242 -2.38 11.76 -25.79
CA LEU A 242 -3.27 12.72 -26.43
C LEU A 242 -2.51 13.69 -27.32
N LYS A 243 -1.33 14.15 -26.91
CA LYS A 243 -0.47 15.00 -27.76
C LYS A 243 0.01 14.27 -29.01
N ALA A 244 0.39 12.99 -28.88
CA ALA A 244 0.76 12.17 -30.03
C ALA A 244 -0.44 11.99 -30.98
N LEU A 245 -1.61 11.64 -30.45
CA LEU A 245 -2.86 11.52 -31.21
C LEU A 245 -3.21 12.83 -31.92
N ALA A 246 -3.14 13.96 -31.22
CA ALA A 246 -3.45 15.28 -31.78
C ALA A 246 -2.48 15.66 -32.91
N TYR A 247 -1.21 15.28 -32.80
CA TYR A 247 -0.22 15.47 -33.85
C TYR A 247 -0.54 14.60 -35.09
N GLU A 248 -0.84 13.31 -34.89
CA GLU A 248 -1.22 12.38 -35.96
C GLU A 248 -2.49 12.84 -36.70
N GLU A 249 -3.46 13.39 -35.99
CA GLU A 249 -4.75 13.85 -36.51
C GLU A 249 -4.74 15.33 -36.98
N GLY A 250 -3.60 16.02 -36.85
CA GLY A 250 -3.46 17.42 -37.27
C GLY A 250 -4.36 18.41 -36.51
N LEU A 251 -4.60 18.18 -35.22
CA LEU A 251 -5.46 19.05 -34.41
C LEU A 251 -4.77 20.38 -34.07
N ALA A 252 -5.51 21.48 -34.23
CA ALA A 252 -5.05 22.82 -33.83
C ALA A 252 -5.24 23.08 -32.33
N THR A 253 -5.95 22.20 -31.62
CA THR A 253 -6.26 22.32 -30.19
C THR A 253 -4.98 22.35 -29.36
N LYS A 254 -4.84 23.38 -28.52
CA LYS A 254 -3.72 23.48 -27.59
C LYS A 254 -3.93 22.52 -26.43
N ILE A 255 -3.09 21.49 -26.32
CA ILE A 255 -3.12 20.52 -25.21
C ILE A 255 -2.07 20.88 -24.17
N THR A 256 -2.53 21.10 -22.94
CA THR A 256 -1.68 21.37 -21.78
C THR A 256 -1.92 20.33 -20.70
N GLY A 257 -0.89 19.94 -19.96
CA GLY A 257 -1.04 19.26 -18.68
C GLY A 257 -0.78 20.21 -17.52
N LEU A 258 -0.64 19.65 -16.32
CA LEU A 258 -0.29 20.40 -15.11
C LEU A 258 1.18 20.90 -15.12
N GLY A 259 2.05 20.28 -15.93
CA GLY A 259 3.44 20.70 -16.13
C GLY A 259 4.45 20.02 -15.18
N LYS A 260 5.74 20.05 -15.55
CA LYS A 260 6.83 19.28 -14.90
C LYS A 260 7.73 20.08 -13.94
N LYS A 261 7.51 21.38 -13.76
CA LYS A 261 8.53 22.27 -13.17
C LYS A 261 7.93 23.34 -12.30
N LEU A 262 7.95 23.12 -10.99
CA LEU A 262 7.59 24.14 -10.03
C LEU A 262 8.47 24.02 -8.78
N ARG A 263 9.00 25.17 -8.32
CA ARG A 263 9.88 25.28 -7.15
C ARG A 263 9.00 25.41 -5.92
N ALA A 264 9.30 24.66 -4.87
CA ALA A 264 8.66 24.88 -3.57
C ALA A 264 8.82 26.35 -3.13
N GLY A 265 7.70 27.05 -2.88
CA GLY A 265 7.68 28.39 -2.29
C GLY A 265 6.99 29.51 -3.09
N ASP A 266 6.41 29.24 -4.28
CA ASP A 266 5.70 30.25 -5.10
C ASP A 266 4.19 29.98 -5.30
N GLY A 267 3.60 29.09 -4.50
CA GLY A 267 2.18 28.73 -4.60
C GLY A 267 1.87 27.89 -5.85
N THR A 268 2.78 26.97 -6.19
CA THR A 268 2.59 26.04 -7.30
C THR A 268 3.04 24.65 -6.91
N PHE A 269 2.20 23.63 -7.17
CA PHE A 269 2.47 22.24 -6.80
C PHE A 269 2.98 21.44 -8.01
N ASP A 270 3.89 20.49 -7.77
CA ASP A 270 4.38 19.57 -8.79
C ASP A 270 3.38 18.42 -8.96
N ALA A 271 2.76 18.32 -10.13
CA ALA A 271 1.79 17.27 -10.43
C ALA A 271 2.40 15.86 -10.51
N HIS A 272 3.73 15.79 -10.60
CA HIS A 272 4.48 14.54 -10.53
C HIS A 272 4.83 14.10 -9.11
N LEU A 273 4.42 14.88 -8.10
CA LEU A 273 4.75 14.61 -6.70
C LEU A 273 3.52 14.71 -5.80
N GLY A 274 3.20 13.58 -5.17
CA GLY A 274 2.12 13.51 -4.22
C GLY A 274 0.74 13.44 -4.86
N GLU A 275 -0.25 13.38 -3.98
CA GLU A 275 -1.65 13.32 -4.36
C GLU A 275 -2.13 14.65 -4.96
N LEU A 276 -3.05 14.56 -5.91
CA LEU A 276 -3.76 15.70 -6.45
C LEU A 276 -5.02 16.00 -5.63
N ASP A 277 -4.80 16.54 -4.42
CA ASP A 277 -5.89 16.89 -3.51
C ASP A 277 -6.71 18.11 -4.00
N PRO A 278 -7.96 18.28 -3.51
CA PRO A 278 -8.81 19.40 -3.94
C PRO A 278 -8.20 20.79 -3.70
N GLY A 279 -7.41 20.98 -2.63
CA GLY A 279 -6.80 22.27 -2.33
C GLY A 279 -5.77 22.66 -3.40
N ARG A 280 -4.88 21.71 -3.73
CA ARG A 280 -3.93 21.86 -4.85
C ARG A 280 -4.66 22.23 -6.15
N LEU A 281 -5.72 21.50 -6.51
CA LEU A 281 -6.48 21.77 -7.74
C LEU A 281 -7.16 23.13 -7.76
N VAL A 282 -7.76 23.55 -6.64
CA VAL A 282 -8.35 24.89 -6.52
C VAL A 282 -7.29 25.96 -6.75
N GLU A 283 -6.09 25.79 -6.16
CA GLU A 283 -4.98 26.73 -6.30
C GLU A 283 -4.53 26.86 -7.76
N PHE A 284 -4.28 25.72 -8.41
CA PHE A 284 -3.85 25.71 -9.80
C PHE A 284 -4.91 26.30 -10.74
N LEU A 285 -6.18 25.92 -10.60
CA LEU A 285 -7.25 26.45 -11.44
C LEU A 285 -7.48 27.94 -11.17
N ALA A 286 -7.47 28.40 -9.92
CA ALA A 286 -7.55 29.82 -9.59
C ALA A 286 -6.46 30.62 -10.31
N LYS A 287 -5.19 30.15 -10.22
CA LYS A 287 -4.05 30.79 -10.88
C LYS A 287 -4.19 30.78 -12.41
N LYS A 288 -4.56 29.65 -13.01
CA LYS A 288 -4.76 29.53 -14.47
C LYS A 288 -5.88 30.45 -14.97
N LEU A 289 -6.90 30.69 -14.16
CA LEU A 289 -8.03 31.56 -14.46
C LEU A 289 -7.81 33.03 -14.07
N GLY A 290 -6.68 33.38 -13.46
CA GLY A 290 -6.41 34.73 -12.95
C GLY A 290 -7.38 35.15 -11.84
N ARG A 291 -7.82 34.20 -11.00
CA ARG A 291 -8.73 34.41 -9.87
C ARG A 291 -8.02 34.25 -8.53
N GLU A 292 -8.63 34.84 -7.50
CA GLU A 292 -8.21 34.62 -6.11
C GLU A 292 -8.50 33.19 -5.68
N TYR A 293 -7.60 32.66 -4.87
CA TYR A 293 -7.76 31.36 -4.23
C TYR A 293 -8.80 31.49 -3.09
N PRO A 294 -9.97 30.84 -3.18
CA PRO A 294 -11.09 31.08 -2.29
C PRO A 294 -10.96 30.37 -0.93
N LEU A 295 -9.98 29.48 -0.77
CA LEU A 295 -9.78 28.73 0.45
C LEU A 295 -8.80 29.48 1.36
N GLU A 296 -9.22 29.73 2.60
CA GLU A 296 -8.30 30.14 3.64
C GLU A 296 -7.42 28.93 3.98
N VAL A 297 -6.15 28.96 3.56
CA VAL A 297 -5.16 27.97 4.04
C VAL A 297 -4.94 28.28 5.51
N LEU A 298 -5.68 27.60 6.38
CA LEU A 298 -5.31 27.54 7.77
C LEU A 298 -3.97 26.82 7.83
N ASP A 299 -2.90 27.56 8.10
CA ASP A 299 -1.59 27.00 8.40
C ASP A 299 -1.66 26.29 9.77
N LEU A 300 -2.29 25.12 9.75
CA LEU A 300 -2.40 24.21 10.87
C LEU A 300 -1.18 23.30 10.95
N ALA A 301 -0.31 23.28 9.93
CA ALA A 301 0.89 22.44 9.96
C ALA A 301 1.80 22.86 11.11
N ASP A 302 1.96 24.17 11.33
CA ASP A 302 2.75 24.73 12.42
C ASP A 302 2.02 24.72 13.78
N LYS A 303 0.67 24.66 13.77
CA LYS A 303 -0.15 24.72 14.99
C LYS A 303 -0.60 23.35 15.51
N ALA A 304 -0.66 22.35 14.64
CA ALA A 304 -1.07 21.00 15.00
C ALA A 304 0.16 20.18 15.42
N PRO A 305 0.11 19.47 16.56
CA PRO A 305 1.21 18.61 16.95
C PRO A 305 1.44 17.52 15.89
N ALA A 306 2.69 17.38 15.46
CA ALA A 306 3.08 16.35 14.49
C ALA A 306 2.69 14.96 15.00
N ARG A 307 1.77 14.29 14.30
CA ARG A 307 1.36 12.92 14.60
C ARG A 307 2.23 11.96 13.81
N LEU A 308 3.41 11.67 14.34
CA LEU A 308 4.27 10.66 13.75
C LEU A 308 3.56 9.30 13.73
N PRO A 309 3.78 8.48 12.69
CA PRO A 309 3.37 7.09 12.71
C PRO A 309 3.93 6.36 13.93
N GLN A 310 3.10 5.57 14.63
CA GLN A 310 3.44 4.93 15.90
C GLN A 310 2.89 3.50 15.99
N LEU A 311 3.60 2.63 16.71
CA LEU A 311 3.13 1.27 17.02
C LEU A 311 1.94 1.28 17.98
N CYS A 312 1.00 0.36 17.80
CA CYS A 312 -0.21 0.25 18.63
C CYS A 312 0.11 0.04 20.14
N PRO A 313 -0.83 0.38 21.05
CA PRO A 313 -0.71 0.01 22.46
C PRO A 313 -0.44 -1.49 22.64
N GLY A 314 0.63 -1.81 23.36
CA GLY A 314 1.07 -3.18 23.66
C GLY A 314 1.54 -4.01 22.48
N CYS A 315 1.79 -3.42 21.31
CA CYS A 315 2.39 -4.14 20.18
C CYS A 315 3.74 -4.78 20.57
N GLY A 316 3.91 -6.08 20.31
CA GLY A 316 5.18 -6.79 20.57
C GLY A 316 6.36 -6.19 19.82
N HIS A 317 6.14 -5.64 18.62
CA HIS A 317 7.19 -4.95 17.88
C HIS A 317 7.77 -3.75 18.64
N ARG A 318 7.01 -3.11 19.53
CA ARG A 318 7.49 -1.96 20.32
C ARG A 318 8.57 -2.40 21.31
N SER A 319 8.26 -3.46 22.05
CA SER A 319 9.19 -4.07 23.01
C SER A 319 10.41 -4.66 22.30
N ALA A 320 10.19 -5.32 21.16
CA ALA A 320 11.25 -5.81 20.29
C ALA A 320 12.21 -4.72 19.79
N VAL A 321 11.67 -3.64 19.22
CA VAL A 321 12.44 -2.50 18.72
C VAL A 321 13.18 -1.78 19.85
N TYR A 322 12.53 -1.57 21.00
CA TYR A 322 13.16 -0.97 22.17
C TYR A 322 14.32 -1.83 22.70
N GLY A 323 14.10 -3.14 22.87
CA GLY A 323 15.15 -4.09 23.29
C GLY A 323 16.30 -4.15 22.29
N THR A 324 15.99 -4.11 20.99
CA THR A 324 16.98 -4.02 19.91
C THR A 324 17.81 -2.75 20.02
N LYS A 325 17.18 -1.57 20.18
CA LYS A 325 17.89 -0.28 20.37
C LYS A 325 18.87 -0.34 21.55
N MET A 326 18.47 -0.98 22.65
CA MET A 326 19.34 -1.17 23.81
C MET A 326 20.49 -2.15 23.58
N ALA A 327 20.35 -3.09 22.64
CA ALA A 327 21.40 -4.04 22.28
C ALA A 327 22.39 -3.44 21.27
N VAL A 328 21.89 -2.83 20.19
CA VAL A 328 22.72 -2.28 19.10
C VAL A 328 23.36 -0.93 19.45
N GLY A 329 22.79 -0.18 20.40
CA GLY A 329 23.24 1.17 20.73
C GLY A 329 23.11 2.15 19.56
N LEU A 330 24.13 2.98 19.35
CA LEU A 330 24.17 4.00 18.29
C LEU A 330 24.84 3.51 16.99
N ARG A 331 25.29 2.24 16.91
CA ARG A 331 26.20 1.74 15.86
C ARG A 331 25.61 0.62 14.98
N GLY A 332 24.31 0.35 15.10
CA GLY A 332 23.71 -0.90 14.62
C GLY A 332 23.41 -1.03 13.12
N HIS A 333 23.48 0.06 12.35
CA HIS A 333 23.14 0.14 10.92
C HIS A 333 22.00 -0.81 10.46
N PRO A 334 20.83 -0.85 11.17
CA PRO A 334 19.80 -1.84 10.85
C PRO A 334 19.15 -1.50 9.50
N GLN A 335 19.13 -2.47 8.60
CA GLN A 335 18.38 -2.36 7.35
C GLN A 335 16.91 -2.68 7.62
N ALA A 336 16.00 -1.85 7.12
CA ALA A 336 14.57 -2.06 7.31
C ALA A 336 13.96 -2.87 6.16
N ASP A 337 12.80 -3.44 6.45
CA ASP A 337 11.87 -4.03 5.49
C ASP A 337 10.52 -3.34 5.67
N ILE A 338 9.58 -3.50 4.72
CA ILE A 338 8.30 -2.80 4.79
C ILE A 338 7.32 -3.54 5.70
N GLY A 339 6.91 -2.90 6.80
CA GLY A 339 6.10 -3.53 7.83
C GLY A 339 5.79 -2.60 8.99
N CYS A 340 5.07 -3.08 10.00
CA CYS A 340 4.85 -2.30 11.22
C CYS A 340 6.17 -1.91 11.91
N HIS A 341 7.22 -2.72 11.74
CA HIS A 341 8.54 -2.42 12.30
C HIS A 341 9.22 -1.23 11.59
N THR A 342 8.80 -0.79 10.40
CA THR A 342 9.29 0.46 9.76
C THR A 342 9.09 1.69 10.66
N MET A 343 8.15 1.63 11.61
CA MET A 343 7.94 2.68 12.62
C MET A 343 9.16 2.88 13.52
N SER A 344 10.10 1.93 13.58
CA SER A 344 11.37 2.07 14.29
C SER A 344 12.26 3.17 13.72
N TYR A 345 12.03 3.61 12.48
CA TYR A 345 12.77 4.73 11.89
C TYR A 345 12.51 6.04 12.62
N PHE A 346 11.28 6.25 13.11
CA PHE A 346 10.90 7.51 13.76
C PHE A 346 11.48 7.62 15.18
N PRO A 347 11.62 8.86 15.70
CA PRO A 347 11.91 9.07 17.11
C PRO A 347 10.91 8.34 18.03
N PRO A 348 11.37 7.75 19.14
CA PRO A 348 12.72 7.86 19.70
C PRO A 348 13.69 6.73 19.31
N TYR A 349 13.29 5.85 18.39
CA TYR A 349 14.06 4.63 18.11
C TYR A 349 15.18 4.90 17.11
N GLU A 350 14.91 5.61 16.03
CA GLU A 350 15.90 5.96 15.00
C GLU A 350 16.69 4.71 14.56
N LEU A 351 15.95 3.65 14.21
CA LEU A 351 16.46 2.39 13.67
C LEU A 351 15.86 2.15 12.29
N GLY A 352 16.72 2.07 11.28
CA GLY A 352 16.36 1.81 9.88
C GLY A 352 17.14 2.75 8.97
N GLU A 353 17.96 2.21 8.08
CA GLU A 353 18.76 3.03 7.14
C GLU A 353 18.26 2.96 5.70
N SER A 354 17.69 1.83 5.31
CA SER A 354 17.12 1.61 4.00
C SER A 354 15.77 0.91 4.13
N LEU A 355 14.90 1.14 3.15
CA LEU A 355 13.59 0.53 3.02
C LEU A 355 13.30 0.37 1.53
N VAL A 356 13.29 -0.85 1.01
CA VAL A 356 13.26 -1.11 -0.44
C VAL A 356 11.95 -1.75 -0.90
N CYS A 357 11.63 -2.95 -0.42
CA CYS A 357 10.37 -3.65 -0.67
C CYS A 357 10.23 -4.82 0.32
N MET A 358 9.12 -5.56 0.23
CA MET A 358 8.88 -6.73 1.08
C MET A 358 9.94 -7.81 0.83
N GLY A 359 10.65 -8.22 1.87
CA GLY A 359 11.67 -9.28 1.84
C GLY A 359 13.07 -8.83 1.42
N ALA A 360 13.28 -7.54 1.10
CA ALA A 360 14.56 -7.02 0.67
C ALA A 360 15.55 -6.79 1.83
N GLY A 361 15.06 -6.54 3.05
CA GLY A 361 15.89 -6.17 4.20
C GLY A 361 17.10 -7.08 4.39
N PRO A 362 16.93 -8.41 4.48
CA PRO A 362 18.04 -9.35 4.64
C PRO A 362 19.07 -9.26 3.52
N SER A 363 18.65 -9.12 2.26
CA SER A 363 19.55 -9.06 1.10
C SER A 363 20.31 -7.74 1.06
N VAL A 364 19.67 -6.63 1.42
CA VAL A 364 20.35 -5.33 1.53
C VAL A 364 21.40 -5.39 2.65
N ALA A 365 21.06 -5.97 3.80
CA ALA A 365 22.01 -6.14 4.90
C ALA A 365 23.24 -6.97 4.52
N GLN A 366 23.08 -8.00 3.69
CA GLN A 366 24.21 -8.78 3.15
C GLN A 366 25.13 -7.90 2.30
N GLY A 367 24.58 -7.09 1.40
CA GLY A 367 25.36 -6.17 0.57
C GLY A 367 26.09 -5.11 1.37
N VAL A 368 25.43 -4.51 2.36
CA VAL A 368 26.03 -3.53 3.27
C VAL A 368 27.14 -4.18 4.12
N GLY A 369 26.88 -5.36 4.68
CA GLY A 369 27.87 -6.09 5.49
C GLY A 369 29.09 -6.53 4.67
N HIS A 370 28.93 -6.78 3.37
CA HIS A 370 30.05 -7.13 2.51
C HIS A 370 31.07 -5.98 2.32
N VAL A 371 30.64 -4.73 2.45
CA VAL A 371 31.49 -3.55 2.20
C VAL A 371 31.95 -2.82 3.46
N LEU A 372 31.24 -2.99 4.58
CA LEU A 372 31.60 -2.32 5.84
C LEU A 372 32.81 -3.00 6.51
N PRO A 373 33.78 -2.24 7.06
CA PRO A 373 34.94 -2.79 7.76
C PRO A 373 34.61 -3.75 8.90
N GLU A 374 33.51 -3.50 9.61
CA GLU A 374 32.99 -4.32 10.70
C GLU A 374 32.25 -5.59 10.22
N GLY A 375 31.85 -5.66 8.94
CA GLY A 375 31.24 -6.84 8.32
C GLY A 375 29.84 -7.26 8.80
N LYS A 376 29.44 -6.89 10.03
CA LYS A 376 28.22 -7.34 10.69
C LYS A 376 27.09 -6.31 10.58
N VAL A 377 25.96 -6.71 9.99
CA VAL A 377 24.78 -5.84 9.81
C VAL A 377 23.51 -6.51 10.32
N THR A 378 22.63 -5.71 10.92
CA THR A 378 21.30 -6.16 11.36
C THR A 378 20.23 -5.85 10.31
N SER A 379 19.17 -6.66 10.27
CA SER A 379 18.01 -6.39 9.43
C SER A 379 16.72 -6.72 10.14
N PHE A 380 15.70 -5.88 10.00
CA PHE A 380 14.33 -6.25 10.37
C PHE A 380 13.64 -6.97 9.22
N LEU A 381 12.85 -7.99 9.54
CA LEU A 381 11.99 -8.71 8.59
C LEU A 381 10.68 -9.06 9.29
N GLY A 382 9.52 -8.84 8.67
CA GLY A 382 8.24 -9.32 9.21
C GLY A 382 7.97 -10.78 8.83
N ASP A 383 7.14 -11.49 9.59
CA ASP A 383 6.64 -12.83 9.22
C ASP A 383 6.00 -12.87 7.82
N SER A 384 5.11 -11.93 7.52
CA SER A 384 4.46 -11.85 6.21
C SER A 384 5.46 -11.59 5.09
N THR A 385 6.49 -10.77 5.32
CA THR A 385 7.52 -10.49 4.31
C THR A 385 8.52 -11.64 4.20
N PHE A 386 8.79 -12.36 5.28
CA PHE A 386 9.53 -13.63 5.30
C PHE A 386 8.89 -14.65 4.36
N PHE A 387 7.59 -14.93 4.51
CA PHE A 387 6.89 -15.85 3.62
C PHE A 387 6.73 -15.34 2.19
N HIS A 388 6.66 -14.02 1.99
CA HIS A 388 6.46 -13.43 0.67
C HIS A 388 7.72 -13.51 -0.21
N ALA A 389 8.84 -12.99 0.30
CA ALA A 389 10.08 -12.86 -0.48
C ALA A 389 11.37 -12.87 0.38
N GLY A 390 11.27 -13.00 1.70
CA GLY A 390 12.45 -13.00 2.58
C GLY A 390 13.23 -14.32 2.61
N ILE A 391 12.57 -15.45 2.37
CA ILE A 391 13.24 -16.78 2.35
C ILE A 391 14.38 -16.86 1.32
N PRO A 392 14.21 -16.44 0.04
CA PRO A 392 15.32 -16.41 -0.91
C PRO A 392 16.54 -15.60 -0.42
N GLY A 393 16.31 -14.45 0.22
CA GLY A 393 17.38 -13.64 0.79
C GLY A 393 18.14 -14.36 1.91
N LEU A 394 17.44 -15.12 2.75
CA LEU A 394 18.06 -15.93 3.81
C LEU A 394 18.82 -17.14 3.27
N ILE A 395 18.31 -17.80 2.22
CA ILE A 395 19.04 -18.86 1.52
C ILE A 395 20.36 -18.30 0.95
N ASN A 396 20.32 -17.11 0.36
CA ASN A 396 21.53 -16.46 -0.13
C ASN A 396 22.53 -16.16 1.00
N ALA A 397 22.03 -15.73 2.16
CA ALA A 397 22.88 -15.47 3.33
C ALA A 397 23.59 -16.74 3.82
N VAL A 398 22.84 -17.85 3.92
CA VAL A 398 23.37 -19.16 4.32
C VAL A 398 24.38 -19.69 3.30
N TRP A 399 24.05 -19.64 2.01
CA TRP A 399 24.91 -20.14 0.94
C TRP A 399 26.26 -19.43 0.88
N ASN A 400 26.27 -18.11 1.07
CA ASN A 400 27.47 -17.28 0.97
C ASN A 400 28.13 -16.96 2.32
N ASP A 401 27.66 -17.58 3.41
CA ASP A 401 28.14 -17.34 4.79
C ASP A 401 28.21 -15.85 5.16
N HIS A 402 27.17 -15.09 4.81
CA HIS A 402 27.13 -13.65 5.07
C HIS A 402 26.86 -13.35 6.54
N ASN A 403 27.70 -12.49 7.13
CA ASN A 403 27.63 -12.15 8.54
C ASN A 403 26.49 -11.16 8.85
N VAL A 404 25.25 -11.65 8.87
CA VAL A 404 24.05 -10.85 9.09
C VAL A 404 23.21 -11.39 10.24
N THR A 405 22.58 -10.49 11.00
CA THR A 405 21.59 -10.86 12.03
C THR A 405 20.22 -10.35 11.61
N VAL A 406 19.31 -11.25 11.26
CA VAL A 406 17.93 -10.92 10.90
C VAL A 406 17.04 -11.01 12.14
N LEU A 407 16.35 -9.92 12.43
CA LEU A 407 15.35 -9.79 13.48
C LEU A 407 13.98 -10.06 12.84
N LEU A 408 13.52 -11.31 12.97
CA LEU A 408 12.24 -11.75 12.42
C LEU A 408 11.11 -11.37 13.38
N MET A 409 10.34 -10.35 13.00
CA MET A 409 9.22 -9.79 13.74
C MET A 409 7.95 -10.60 13.44
N ASP A 410 7.67 -11.61 14.28
CA ASP A 410 6.57 -12.54 14.07
C ASP A 410 5.34 -12.16 14.89
N ASN A 411 4.31 -11.65 14.20
CA ASN A 411 3.03 -11.29 14.81
C ASN A 411 1.84 -12.05 14.23
N GLU A 412 2.13 -13.10 13.47
CA GLU A 412 1.21 -14.07 12.90
C GLU A 412 0.17 -13.46 11.94
N ILE A 413 0.40 -12.26 11.37
CA ILE A 413 -0.57 -11.60 10.49
C ILE A 413 0.03 -10.53 9.57
N THR A 414 -0.52 -10.36 8.36
CA THR A 414 -0.20 -9.19 7.52
C THR A 414 -0.97 -7.97 8.03
N ALA A 415 -0.43 -7.30 9.05
CA ALA A 415 -1.15 -6.29 9.83
C ALA A 415 -1.54 -5.04 9.02
N MET A 416 -0.61 -4.42 8.28
CA MET A 416 -0.84 -3.12 7.62
C MET A 416 -1.79 -3.18 6.42
N THR A 417 -2.05 -4.37 5.85
CA THR A 417 -2.96 -4.56 4.71
C THR A 417 -4.40 -4.89 5.14
N GLY A 418 -4.76 -4.56 6.39
CA GLY A 418 -6.08 -4.86 6.93
C GLY A 418 -6.18 -6.21 7.62
N HIS A 419 -5.09 -6.70 8.22
CA HIS A 419 -5.06 -7.95 8.99
C HIS A 419 -5.39 -9.20 8.16
N GLN A 420 -4.79 -9.28 6.97
CA GLN A 420 -4.93 -10.45 6.10
C GLN A 420 -4.17 -11.64 6.74
N PRO A 421 -4.75 -12.85 6.74
CA PRO A 421 -4.02 -14.03 7.18
C PRO A 421 -2.85 -14.31 6.23
N ASN A 422 -1.75 -14.78 6.80
CA ASN A 422 -0.54 -15.23 6.10
C ASN A 422 -0.26 -16.70 6.50
N PRO A 423 0.77 -17.36 5.94
CA PRO A 423 1.08 -18.76 6.25
C PRO A 423 1.35 -19.05 7.74
N GLY A 424 1.79 -18.06 8.53
CA GLY A 424 1.97 -18.16 9.98
C GLY A 424 0.68 -18.00 10.80
N SER A 425 -0.42 -17.52 10.21
CA SER A 425 -1.64 -17.14 10.97
C SER A 425 -2.48 -18.30 11.54
N GLY A 426 -2.14 -19.57 11.25
CA GLY A 426 -2.96 -20.72 11.67
C GLY A 426 -4.36 -20.78 11.01
N ARG A 427 -4.58 -20.00 9.95
CA ARG A 427 -5.82 -19.95 9.18
C ARG A 427 -5.58 -19.32 7.81
N ASN A 428 -6.44 -19.63 6.87
CA ASN A 428 -6.61 -18.81 5.68
C ASN A 428 -7.87 -17.93 5.82
N ARG A 429 -8.37 -17.37 4.71
CA ARG A 429 -9.57 -16.52 4.72
C ARG A 429 -10.83 -17.23 5.21
N GLU A 430 -10.96 -18.54 4.93
CA GLU A 430 -12.21 -19.28 5.15
C GLU A 430 -12.11 -20.30 6.29
N ASN A 431 -10.92 -20.85 6.51
CA ASN A 431 -10.77 -22.05 7.31
C ASN A 431 -9.51 -22.01 8.19
N PRO A 432 -9.53 -22.66 9.37
CA PRO A 432 -8.31 -23.01 10.10
C PRO A 432 -7.35 -23.81 9.22
N ARG A 433 -6.05 -23.57 9.40
CA ARG A 433 -4.96 -24.24 8.70
C ARG A 433 -3.77 -24.40 9.65
N PRO A 434 -2.94 -25.45 9.53
CA PRO A 434 -1.69 -25.51 10.28
C PRO A 434 -0.85 -24.26 10.01
N ALA A 435 -0.39 -23.59 11.07
CA ALA A 435 0.55 -22.48 10.96
C ALA A 435 1.90 -23.02 10.47
N MET A 436 2.51 -22.32 9.51
CA MET A 436 3.89 -22.59 9.12
C MET A 436 4.81 -21.89 10.12
N GLU A 437 5.52 -22.66 10.95
CA GLU A 437 6.44 -22.09 11.96
C GLU A 437 7.73 -21.58 11.29
N PRO A 438 8.05 -20.28 11.40
CA PRO A 438 9.27 -19.74 10.77
C PRO A 438 10.54 -20.45 11.21
N LYS A 439 10.65 -20.82 12.50
CA LYS A 439 11.79 -21.55 13.07
C LYS A 439 12.07 -22.87 12.34
N ALA A 440 11.02 -23.61 11.97
CA ALA A 440 11.17 -24.88 11.26
C ALA A 440 11.71 -24.68 9.84
N ILE A 441 11.22 -23.64 9.15
CA ILE A 441 11.68 -23.30 7.80
C ILE A 441 13.13 -22.82 7.83
N LEU A 442 13.48 -21.93 8.77
CA LEU A 442 14.85 -21.44 8.97
C LEU A 442 15.83 -22.59 9.22
N SER A 443 15.42 -23.57 10.04
CA SER A 443 16.20 -24.78 10.28
C SER A 443 16.36 -25.62 9.00
N ALA A 444 15.29 -25.78 8.22
CA ALA A 444 15.31 -26.56 6.99
C ALA A 444 16.18 -25.95 5.87
N ILE A 445 16.28 -24.62 5.81
CA ILE A 445 17.18 -23.92 4.88
C ILE A 445 18.62 -23.78 5.40
N GLY A 446 18.92 -24.33 6.58
CA GLY A 446 20.29 -24.42 7.10
C GLY A 446 20.79 -23.18 7.84
N VAL A 447 19.91 -22.33 8.39
CA VAL A 447 20.36 -21.21 9.23
C VAL A 447 21.08 -21.75 10.49
N PRO A 448 22.36 -21.39 10.72
CA PRO A 448 23.17 -22.00 11.77
C PRO A 448 22.82 -21.49 13.18
N TYR A 449 22.33 -20.26 13.30
CA TYR A 449 21.88 -19.69 14.58
C TYR A 449 20.43 -19.23 14.51
N ILE A 450 19.57 -19.84 15.34
CA ILE A 450 18.16 -19.46 15.48
C ILE A 450 17.80 -19.38 16.96
N GLU A 451 17.42 -18.20 17.43
CA GLU A 451 16.89 -17.98 18.79
C GLU A 451 15.49 -17.38 18.70
N GLU A 452 14.52 -17.98 19.38
CA GLU A 452 13.13 -17.50 19.42
C GLU A 452 12.81 -17.02 20.84
N VAL A 453 12.28 -15.80 20.95
CA VAL A 453 11.93 -15.16 22.21
C VAL A 453 10.59 -14.43 22.13
N GLU A 454 9.90 -14.39 23.26
CA GLU A 454 8.67 -13.63 23.44
C GLU A 454 8.97 -12.12 23.32
N ALA A 455 8.36 -11.45 22.34
CA ALA A 455 8.66 -10.05 22.04
C ALA A 455 8.27 -9.08 23.18
N TRP A 456 7.33 -9.46 24.06
CA TRP A 456 7.02 -8.68 25.26
C TRP A 456 8.09 -8.73 26.35
N ASP A 457 9.00 -9.71 26.37
CA ASP A 457 10.11 -9.77 27.34
C ASP A 457 11.29 -8.95 26.83
N ILE A 458 11.33 -7.66 27.18
CA ILE A 458 12.35 -6.71 26.70
C ILE A 458 13.76 -7.16 27.08
N LYS A 459 13.93 -7.83 28.22
CA LYS A 459 15.23 -8.32 28.67
C LYS A 459 15.68 -9.51 27.83
N ALA A 460 14.79 -10.47 27.59
CA ALA A 460 15.07 -11.62 26.73
C ALA A 460 15.37 -11.18 25.29
N VAL A 461 14.59 -10.24 24.74
CA VAL A 461 14.87 -9.63 23.42
C VAL A 461 16.27 -9.05 23.38
N ARG A 462 16.62 -8.18 24.32
CA ARG A 462 17.93 -7.51 24.34
C ARG A 462 19.08 -8.52 24.34
N GLU A 463 18.93 -9.59 25.13
CA GLU A 463 19.94 -10.64 25.24
C GLU A 463 20.04 -11.49 23.96
N ALA A 464 18.91 -11.87 23.37
CA ALA A 464 18.90 -12.65 22.13
C ALA A 464 19.48 -11.84 20.95
N VAL A 465 19.14 -10.55 20.85
CA VAL A 465 19.73 -9.66 19.84
C VAL A 465 21.24 -9.55 20.04
N ARG A 466 21.72 -9.39 21.29
CA ARG A 466 23.16 -9.34 21.60
C ARG A 466 23.88 -10.62 21.16
N LYS A 467 23.35 -11.80 21.50
CA LYS A 467 23.95 -13.07 21.07
C LYS A 467 23.93 -13.23 19.55
N GLY A 468 22.84 -12.86 18.89
CA GLY A 468 22.74 -12.90 17.43
C GLY A 468 23.75 -11.99 16.74
N LEU A 469 24.07 -10.83 17.35
CA LEU A 469 25.12 -9.92 16.89
C LEU A 469 26.54 -10.49 17.10
N GLU A 470 26.75 -11.23 18.19
CA GLU A 470 28.04 -11.86 18.54
C GLU A 470 28.31 -13.15 17.75
N PHE A 471 27.28 -13.77 17.19
CA PHE A 471 27.44 -14.95 16.35
C PHE A 471 28.10 -14.59 15.02
N ASP A 472 29.18 -15.28 14.64
CA ASP A 472 29.84 -15.11 13.34
C ASP A 472 29.11 -15.92 12.27
N GLY A 473 28.48 -15.22 11.32
CA GLY A 473 27.73 -15.80 10.20
C GLY A 473 26.24 -15.45 10.24
N PRO A 474 25.42 -16.15 9.42
CA PRO A 474 23.98 -15.91 9.32
C PRO A 474 23.25 -16.27 10.61
N ALA A 475 22.62 -15.29 11.25
CA ALA A 475 21.83 -15.48 12.47
C ALA A 475 20.40 -14.95 12.28
N VAL A 476 19.43 -15.66 12.87
CA VAL A 476 18.04 -15.19 12.93
C VAL A 476 17.53 -15.19 14.37
N VAL A 477 17.04 -14.04 14.82
CA VAL A 477 16.37 -13.89 16.11
C VAL A 477 14.89 -13.67 15.85
N ILE A 478 14.06 -14.62 16.24
CA ILE A 478 12.60 -14.58 16.08
C ILE A 478 12.00 -13.91 17.31
N LEU A 479 11.37 -12.76 17.08
CA LEU A 479 10.72 -11.93 18.09
C LEU A 479 9.21 -12.13 17.96
N LYS A 480 8.68 -13.14 18.64
CA LYS A 480 7.32 -13.64 18.46
C LYS A 480 6.35 -13.01 19.45
N HIS A 481 5.29 -12.37 18.96
CA HIS A 481 4.14 -11.95 19.74
C HIS A 481 2.96 -11.54 18.83
N PRO A 482 1.72 -12.00 19.07
CA PRO A 482 0.59 -11.75 18.19
C PRO A 482 0.28 -10.25 17.99
N CYS A 483 -0.31 -9.91 16.85
CA CYS A 483 -0.73 -8.54 16.58
C CYS A 483 -1.81 -8.03 17.56
N MET A 484 -1.42 -7.13 18.45
CA MET A 484 -2.33 -6.63 19.50
C MET A 484 -3.51 -5.81 18.98
N LEU A 485 -3.42 -5.19 17.81
CA LEU A 485 -4.58 -4.52 17.22
C LEU A 485 -5.66 -5.52 16.80
N TYR A 486 -5.26 -6.69 16.32
CA TYR A 486 -6.17 -7.79 15.98
C TYR A 486 -6.70 -8.47 17.25
N THR A 487 -5.80 -8.87 18.14
CA THR A 487 -6.11 -9.63 19.36
C THR A 487 -7.01 -8.86 20.32
N THR A 488 -6.74 -7.57 20.57
CA THR A 488 -7.53 -6.77 21.52
C THR A 488 -8.96 -6.51 21.04
N ARG A 489 -9.22 -6.54 19.72
CA ARG A 489 -10.59 -6.47 19.20
C ARG A 489 -11.40 -7.70 19.60
N ALA A 490 -10.79 -8.89 19.61
CA ALA A 490 -11.43 -10.10 20.10
C ALA A 490 -11.66 -10.02 21.62
N TRP A 491 -10.63 -9.65 22.39
CA TRP A 491 -10.74 -9.52 23.85
C TRP A 491 -11.81 -8.52 24.29
N LYS A 492 -11.95 -7.38 23.58
CA LYS A 492 -13.01 -6.40 23.84
C LYS A 492 -14.41 -7.01 23.65
N ARG A 493 -14.63 -7.75 22.55
CA ARG A 493 -15.92 -8.42 22.29
C ARG A 493 -16.23 -9.51 23.33
N GLU A 494 -15.20 -10.18 23.82
CA GLU A 494 -15.34 -11.23 24.83
C GLU A 494 -15.41 -10.70 26.27
N GLY A 495 -15.25 -9.39 26.49
CA GLY A 495 -15.21 -8.81 27.83
C GLY A 495 -13.98 -9.21 28.67
N LYS A 496 -12.89 -9.65 28.01
CA LYS A 496 -11.68 -10.20 28.65
C LYS A 496 -10.47 -9.26 28.63
N MET A 497 -10.69 -7.96 28.43
CA MET A 497 -9.59 -7.01 28.42
C MET A 497 -8.95 -6.91 29.82
N PRO A 498 -7.63 -7.06 29.95
CA PRO A 498 -6.97 -6.91 31.24
C PRO A 498 -7.15 -5.49 31.83
N PRO A 499 -7.05 -5.35 33.16
CA PRO A 499 -7.02 -4.04 33.80
C PRO A 499 -5.87 -3.19 33.25
N PRO A 500 -6.08 -1.88 33.03
CA PRO A 500 -5.05 -0.99 32.54
C PRO A 500 -3.95 -0.79 33.59
N TYR A 501 -2.84 -0.17 33.18
CA TYR A 501 -1.81 0.33 34.09
C TYR A 501 -2.01 1.82 34.34
N ARG A 502 -1.51 2.31 35.48
CA ARG A 502 -1.43 3.72 35.84
C ARG A 502 -0.02 4.11 36.30
N VAL A 503 0.28 5.41 36.29
CA VAL A 503 1.48 5.96 36.93
C VAL A 503 1.16 6.33 38.37
N ASN A 504 1.91 5.75 39.31
CA ASN A 504 1.90 6.12 40.71
C ASN A 504 2.69 7.42 40.90
N LYS A 505 1.99 8.53 41.18
CA LYS A 505 2.58 9.87 41.26
C LYS A 505 3.60 10.01 42.40
N ASP A 506 3.38 9.34 43.53
CA ASP A 506 4.27 9.40 44.70
C ASP A 506 5.63 8.76 44.42
N ARG A 507 5.65 7.72 43.57
CA ARG A 507 6.89 7.02 43.20
C ARG A 507 7.55 7.59 41.94
N CYS A 508 6.77 8.27 41.10
CA CYS A 508 7.26 8.77 39.82
C CYS A 508 8.25 9.92 40.01
N LYS A 509 9.49 9.74 39.55
CA LYS A 509 10.54 10.78 39.57
C LYS A 509 10.69 11.51 38.23
N LEU A 510 9.64 11.52 37.40
CA LEU A 510 9.59 12.17 36.09
C LEU A 510 10.82 11.93 35.19
N LYS A 511 11.38 10.71 35.22
CA LYS A 511 12.46 10.30 34.32
C LYS A 511 12.01 10.22 32.85
N LYS A 512 10.69 10.16 32.63
CA LYS A 512 10.01 10.19 31.32
C LYS A 512 10.42 9.07 30.35
N THR A 513 11.08 8.01 30.82
CA THR A 513 11.47 6.86 29.99
C THR A 513 10.29 6.20 29.27
N CYS A 514 9.16 6.06 29.96
CA CYS A 514 7.94 5.46 29.42
C CYS A 514 7.36 6.19 28.21
N ILE A 515 7.33 7.53 28.25
CA ILE A 515 6.70 8.38 27.23
C ILE A 515 7.70 8.89 26.18
N LYS A 516 8.97 9.15 26.56
CA LYS A 516 10.00 9.68 25.66
C LYS A 516 10.85 8.63 24.96
N TYR A 517 11.11 7.46 25.57
CA TYR A 517 12.01 6.45 24.99
C TYR A 517 11.30 5.14 24.62
N PHE A 518 10.37 4.66 25.46
CA PHE A 518 9.50 3.53 25.11
C PHE A 518 8.24 3.95 24.33
N CYS A 519 7.83 5.22 24.49
CA CYS A 519 6.86 5.92 23.66
C CYS A 519 5.50 5.21 23.45
N CYS A 520 4.99 4.48 24.44
CA CYS A 520 3.68 3.82 24.29
C CYS A 520 2.56 4.87 24.10
N PRO A 521 1.67 4.73 23.10
CA PRO A 521 0.68 5.75 22.74
C PRO A 521 -0.45 5.89 23.77
N ALA A 522 -0.50 5.01 24.78
CA ALA A 522 -1.41 5.18 25.91
C ALA A 522 -0.92 6.23 26.92
N PHE A 523 0.33 6.69 26.85
CA PHE A 523 0.83 7.75 27.72
C PHE A 523 0.48 9.14 27.18
N TYR A 524 0.21 10.08 28.10
CA TYR A 524 0.06 11.49 27.79
C TYR A 524 0.75 12.35 28.86
N PHE A 525 1.07 13.59 28.50
CA PHE A 525 1.51 14.61 29.45
C PHE A 525 0.30 15.30 30.07
N GLU A 526 0.32 15.47 31.38
CA GLU A 526 -0.61 16.35 32.09
C GLU A 526 -0.12 17.81 32.00
N ASP A 527 -1.01 18.77 32.26
CA ASP A 527 -0.72 20.21 32.15
C ASP A 527 0.43 20.67 33.07
N ASP A 528 0.61 19.99 34.21
CA ASP A 528 1.69 20.22 35.16
C ASP A 528 3.05 19.60 34.74
N GLY A 529 3.10 19.00 33.54
CA GLY A 529 4.27 18.27 33.04
C GLY A 529 4.43 16.86 33.60
N GLY A 530 3.45 16.40 34.40
CA GLY A 530 3.25 15.05 34.85
C GLY A 530 3.03 14.06 33.71
N VAL A 531 3.07 12.76 34.03
CA VAL A 531 2.89 11.69 33.05
C VAL A 531 1.84 10.73 33.59
N GLN A 532 0.84 10.43 32.76
CA GLN A 532 -0.20 9.47 33.10
C GLN A 532 -0.53 8.55 31.91
N ILE A 533 -1.23 7.44 32.19
CA ILE A 533 -1.71 6.47 31.20
C ILE A 533 -3.21 6.66 31.00
N ASN A 534 -3.65 6.75 29.74
CA ASN A 534 -5.05 6.73 29.37
C ASN A 534 -5.60 5.28 29.49
N PRO A 535 -6.56 5.03 30.39
CA PRO A 535 -7.06 3.68 30.65
C PRO A 535 -7.91 3.10 29.51
N GLU A 536 -8.50 3.94 28.65
CA GLU A 536 -9.27 3.54 27.47
C GLU A 536 -8.37 3.00 26.34
N LEU A 537 -7.16 3.58 26.23
CA LEU A 537 -6.14 3.16 25.25
C LEU A 537 -5.26 2.02 25.76
N CYS A 538 -5.02 1.97 27.08
CA CYS A 538 -4.16 0.96 27.66
C CYS A 538 -4.78 -0.43 27.56
N ILE A 539 -4.01 -1.41 27.07
CA ILE A 539 -4.48 -2.78 26.90
C ILE A 539 -4.06 -3.73 28.03
N GLY A 540 -3.37 -3.21 29.06
CA GLY A 540 -2.93 -4.02 30.20
C GLY A 540 -1.76 -4.96 29.94
N CYS A 541 -0.91 -4.69 28.94
CA CYS A 541 0.21 -5.57 28.54
C CYS A 541 1.44 -5.57 29.49
N GLY A 542 1.59 -4.58 30.37
CA GLY A 542 2.71 -4.50 31.31
C GLY A 542 4.11 -4.20 30.73
N CYS A 543 4.27 -4.11 29.40
CA CYS A 543 5.57 -3.83 28.77
C CYS A 543 6.23 -2.54 29.28
N CYS A 544 5.44 -1.49 29.51
CA CYS A 544 5.96 -0.22 30.01
C CYS A 544 6.45 -0.29 31.46
N ALA A 545 5.96 -1.23 32.27
CA ALA A 545 6.42 -1.39 33.65
C ALA A 545 7.86 -1.91 33.69
N GLN A 546 8.26 -2.75 32.73
CA GLN A 546 9.62 -3.31 32.62
C GLN A 546 10.70 -2.23 32.38
N VAL A 547 10.33 -1.10 31.77
CA VAL A 547 11.27 -0.02 31.42
C VAL A 547 11.27 1.13 32.43
N CYS A 548 10.43 1.08 33.47
CA CYS A 548 10.36 2.14 34.47
C CYS A 548 11.52 2.01 35.47
N PRO A 549 12.49 2.94 35.51
CA PRO A 549 13.68 2.80 36.35
C PRO A 549 13.39 2.86 37.87
N VAL A 550 12.21 3.34 38.26
CA VAL A 550 11.77 3.47 39.66
C VAL A 550 10.55 2.60 39.98
N GLY A 551 10.10 1.78 39.01
CA GLY A 551 8.94 0.90 39.17
C GLY A 551 7.61 1.60 39.43
N ALA A 552 7.46 2.88 39.05
CA ALA A 552 6.28 3.69 39.34
C ALA A 552 5.05 3.39 38.45
N ILE A 553 5.11 2.35 37.61
CA ILE A 553 4.00 1.95 36.75
C ILE A 553 3.41 0.66 37.34
N GLU A 554 2.14 0.71 37.73
CA GLU A 554 1.45 -0.37 38.42
C GLU A 554 0.10 -0.66 37.77
N GLN A 555 -0.38 -1.89 37.90
CA GLN A 555 -1.67 -2.28 37.34
C GLN A 555 -2.81 -1.70 38.19
N ASP A 556 -3.80 -1.10 37.54
CA ASP A 556 -4.97 -0.54 38.20
C ASP A 556 -6.07 -1.60 38.34
N LEU A 557 -6.00 -2.39 39.40
CA LEU A 557 -6.97 -3.45 39.69
C LEU A 557 -8.35 -2.92 40.09
N ALA A 558 -8.47 -1.64 40.44
CA ALA A 558 -9.74 -1.02 40.81
C ALA A 558 -10.50 -0.49 39.58
N TYR A 559 -9.81 -0.30 38.46
CA TYR A 559 -10.42 0.20 37.24
C TYR A 559 -11.35 -0.83 36.60
N THR A 560 -12.61 -0.43 36.40
CA THR A 560 -13.65 -1.25 35.76
C THR A 560 -13.88 -0.73 34.35
N ARG A 561 -13.76 -1.60 33.33
CA ARG A 561 -14.08 -1.26 31.94
C ARG A 561 -15.58 -1.25 31.73
N ALA A 562 -16.09 -0.19 31.10
CA ALA A 562 -17.40 -0.23 30.45
C ALA A 562 -17.23 -0.97 29.12
N TYR A 563 -17.94 -2.08 28.93
CA TYR A 563 -17.92 -2.88 27.70
C TYR A 563 -19.15 -2.60 26.85
#